data_AF-A0A7K2VZA5-F1
#
_entry.id   AF-A0A7K2VZA5-F1
#
_cell.length_a   1.000
_cell.length_b   1.000
_cell.length_c   1.000
_cell.angle_alpha   90.00
_cell.angle_beta   90.00
_cell.angle_gamma   90.00
#
_symmetry.space_group_name_H-M   'P 1'
#
loop_
_entity.id
_entity.type
_entity.pdbx_description
1 polymer ?
#
loop_
_entity_poly.entity_id
_entity_poly.type
_entity_poly.pdbx_seq_one_letter_code
_entity_poly.pdbx_strand_id
1 'polypeptide(L)'
;MSGRRGPAGRRGSPSPRTVELALLLGALLICGYGSAEAALATTGELPPGLWTWFAVAAVLPLACHAAVRRFAPHADPLILPLATLLSGLGLILIHRLDIAYESRYGSATAASGQMMWCAVAVAVFIGAVMLFKDHRKLQKYPYLTITVGLVLLMAPAFYPGDVYGAKRWIFLGPVSFQPGEFVKIVIVVFFAGYLTLRRDALALAGRRFMGMYLPRGRQLGPVAAVWILSLLVLVLERDLGTSLIFFGLFVIMLYVATERTSWVLFGVLMFAVGAFVVGSLEPHVHGRVVAWLHPMDIYLPPDQRPAGLISDQAAQALFSFGSGGILGTGLGQGHPELIGFAGRSDFILTTVGEELGLTGVTAVILLYALLAERGLRTAITVTDPFGKLLAVGLAASLVLQVFVVVGGVSGLIPLTGKALPFLAQGGSSMVANWLLVALLVKVSDTARRPLPAPSPDLSAAETQIVRTRADVADSRARPSGSPAP
;
A
#
# COMPACT_ATOMS: atom_id res chain seq x y z
N MET A 1 -29.64 -52.86 -5.23
CA MET A 1 -28.62 -52.60 -4.18
C MET A 1 -27.76 -51.42 -4.64
N SER A 2 -28.23 -50.18 -4.48
CA SER A 2 -28.08 -49.35 -3.26
C SER A 2 -26.63 -49.06 -2.92
N GLY A 3 -26.17 -47.85 -3.27
CA GLY A 3 -24.85 -47.37 -2.86
C GLY A 3 -24.35 -46.08 -3.53
N ARG A 4 -25.24 -45.16 -3.97
CA ARG A 4 -24.81 -43.78 -4.28
C ARG A 4 -24.41 -43.13 -2.96
N ARG A 5 -23.11 -43.18 -2.63
CA ARG A 5 -22.52 -42.31 -1.62
C ARG A 5 -22.66 -40.87 -2.14
N GLY A 6 -23.65 -40.15 -1.61
CA GLY A 6 -23.72 -38.70 -1.76
C GLY A 6 -22.41 -38.08 -1.28
N PRO A 7 -22.01 -36.91 -1.81
CA PRO A 7 -20.80 -36.24 -1.36
C PRO A 7 -20.96 -35.95 0.13
N ALA A 8 -20.13 -36.59 0.95
CA ALA A 8 -20.05 -36.34 2.37
C ALA A 8 -19.93 -34.82 2.58
N GLY A 9 -20.86 -34.26 3.34
CA GLY A 9 -20.89 -32.83 3.64
C GLY A 9 -19.55 -32.39 4.20
N ARG A 10 -18.77 -31.67 3.40
CA ARG A 10 -17.66 -30.87 3.91
C ARG A 10 -18.27 -29.94 4.96
N ARG A 11 -17.94 -30.15 6.24
CA ARG A 11 -18.19 -29.16 7.30
C ARG A 11 -17.78 -27.80 6.74
N GLY A 12 -18.75 -26.91 6.59
CA GLY A 12 -18.61 -25.69 5.79
C GLY A 12 -17.44 -24.87 6.29
N SER A 13 -16.44 -24.65 5.45
CA SER A 13 -15.41 -23.65 5.76
C SER A 13 -16.09 -22.30 5.96
N PRO A 14 -15.71 -21.52 6.99
CA PRO A 14 -16.32 -20.22 7.23
C PRO A 14 -16.20 -19.35 5.98
N SER A 15 -17.24 -18.56 5.71
CA SER A 15 -17.23 -17.68 4.54
C SER A 15 -16.04 -16.71 4.64
N PRO A 16 -15.41 -16.29 3.52
CA PRO A 16 -14.30 -15.34 3.56
C PRO A 16 -14.63 -14.07 4.34
N ARG A 17 -15.86 -13.57 4.23
CA ARG A 17 -16.30 -12.37 4.96
C ARG A 17 -16.42 -12.63 6.47
N THR A 18 -16.78 -13.85 6.89
CA THR A 18 -16.75 -14.24 8.31
C THR A 18 -15.33 -14.27 8.86
N VAL A 19 -14.38 -14.80 8.08
CA VAL A 19 -12.95 -14.80 8.42
C VAL A 19 -12.42 -13.37 8.53
N GLU A 20 -12.76 -12.50 7.57
CA GLU A 20 -12.38 -11.09 7.62
C GLU A 20 -12.91 -10.40 8.88
N LEU A 21 -14.20 -10.61 9.21
CA LEU A 21 -14.80 -10.03 10.41
C LEU A 21 -14.09 -10.52 11.69
N ALA A 22 -13.81 -11.82 11.80
CA ALA A 22 -13.11 -12.38 12.94
C ALA A 22 -11.70 -11.78 13.10
N LEU A 23 -10.95 -11.65 12.00
CA LEU A 23 -9.63 -11.02 11.99
C LEU A 23 -9.70 -9.52 12.32
N LEU A 24 -10.73 -8.82 11.85
CA LEU A 24 -10.95 -7.41 12.19
C LEU A 24 -11.25 -7.21 13.67
N LEU A 25 -12.08 -8.07 14.26
CA LEU A 25 -12.33 -8.06 15.70
C LEU A 25 -11.05 -8.36 16.47
N GLY A 26 -10.23 -9.31 16.01
CA GLY A 26 -8.90 -9.55 16.58
C GLY A 26 -7.99 -8.33 16.52
N ALA A 27 -7.93 -7.64 15.37
CA ALA A 27 -7.16 -6.41 15.22
C ALA A 27 -7.65 -5.29 16.17
N LEU A 28 -8.97 -5.13 16.29
CA LEU A 28 -9.59 -4.20 17.24
C LEU A 28 -9.28 -4.53 18.69
N LEU A 29 -9.25 -5.82 19.06
CA LEU A 29 -8.89 -6.25 20.41
C LEU A 29 -7.42 -6.00 20.72
N ILE A 30 -6.51 -6.24 19.77
CA ILE A 30 -5.08 -5.93 19.92
C ILE A 30 -4.89 -4.42 20.11
N CYS A 31 -5.56 -3.60 19.30
CA CYS A 31 -5.50 -2.14 19.44
C CYS A 31 -6.15 -1.67 20.75
N GLY A 32 -7.26 -2.33 21.10
CA GLY A 32 -7.90 -2.46 22.40
C GLY A 32 -6.92 -2.43 23.56
N TYR A 33 -6.24 -3.55 23.64
CA TYR A 33 -5.26 -3.86 24.66
C TYR A 33 -4.11 -2.85 24.65
N GLY A 34 -3.53 -2.56 23.48
CA GLY A 34 -2.38 -1.65 23.38
C GLY A 34 -2.69 -0.22 23.84
N SER A 35 -3.88 0.31 23.54
CA SER A 35 -4.23 1.66 24.02
C SER A 35 -4.45 1.69 25.54
N ALA A 36 -5.05 0.64 26.09
CA ALA A 36 -5.30 0.52 27.53
C ALA A 36 -3.98 0.38 28.31
N GLU A 37 -3.07 -0.45 27.81
CA GLU A 37 -1.75 -0.66 28.40
C GLU A 37 -0.90 0.62 28.30
N ALA A 38 -0.87 1.28 27.15
CA ALA A 38 -0.13 2.55 27.00
C ALA A 38 -0.64 3.62 27.97
N ALA A 39 -1.95 3.73 28.16
CA ALA A 39 -2.54 4.68 29.10
C ALA A 39 -2.21 4.34 30.55
N LEU A 40 -2.30 3.07 30.95
CA LEU A 40 -1.91 2.62 32.29
C LEU A 40 -0.42 2.87 32.56
N ALA A 41 0.43 2.59 31.58
CA ALA A 41 1.87 2.76 31.68
C ALA A 41 2.28 4.24 31.84
N THR A 42 1.58 5.15 31.16
CA THR A 42 1.93 6.57 31.12
C THR A 42 1.20 7.42 32.18
N THR A 43 -0.05 7.10 32.49
CA THR A 43 -0.91 7.91 33.38
C THR A 43 -1.27 7.21 34.69
N GLY A 44 -1.06 5.89 34.80
CA GLY A 44 -1.43 5.09 35.97
C GLY A 44 -2.93 4.74 36.04
N GLU A 45 -3.76 5.28 35.17
CA GLU A 45 -5.21 5.07 35.16
C GLU A 45 -5.71 4.63 33.78
N LEU A 46 -6.85 3.92 33.76
CA LEU A 46 -7.55 3.67 32.50
C LEU A 46 -8.29 4.94 32.06
N PRO A 47 -8.23 5.32 30.77
CA PRO A 47 -8.93 6.48 30.27
C PRO A 47 -10.43 6.42 30.58
N PRO A 48 -11.03 7.50 31.13
CA PRO A 48 -12.47 7.54 31.31
C PRO A 48 -13.16 7.38 29.94
N GLY A 49 -14.09 6.42 29.84
CA GLY A 49 -14.76 6.14 28.56
C GLY A 49 -13.91 5.34 27.56
N LEU A 50 -12.91 4.59 28.01
CA LEU A 50 -12.14 3.66 27.15
C LEU A 50 -13.04 2.80 26.23
N TRP A 51 -14.12 2.24 26.78
CA TRP A 51 -15.08 1.44 26.03
C TRP A 51 -15.82 2.25 24.96
N THR A 52 -16.13 3.52 25.24
CA THR A 52 -16.75 4.41 24.26
C THR A 52 -15.76 4.78 23.14
N TRP A 53 -14.50 5.02 23.48
CA TRP A 53 -13.43 5.21 22.49
C TRP A 53 -13.26 3.99 21.60
N PHE A 54 -13.24 2.79 22.17
CA PHE A 54 -13.17 1.56 21.38
C PHE A 54 -14.40 1.34 20.50
N ALA A 55 -15.60 1.58 21.02
CA ALA A 55 -16.82 1.47 20.25
C ALA A 55 -16.81 2.43 19.05
N VAL A 56 -16.39 3.69 19.26
CA VAL A 56 -16.28 4.69 18.20
C VAL A 56 -15.18 4.32 17.20
N ALA A 57 -14.00 3.90 17.67
CA ALA A 57 -12.90 3.48 16.81
C ALA A 57 -13.25 2.25 15.97
N ALA A 58 -14.10 1.35 16.49
CA ALA A 58 -14.56 0.16 15.76
C ALA A 58 -15.52 0.49 14.60
N VAL A 59 -16.21 1.64 14.63
CA VAL A 59 -17.13 2.04 13.55
C VAL A 59 -16.41 2.11 12.21
N LEU A 60 -15.20 2.67 12.17
CA LEU A 60 -14.43 2.87 10.95
C LEU A 60 -14.11 1.54 10.22
N PRO A 61 -13.43 0.55 10.84
CA PRO A 61 -13.15 -0.71 10.18
C PRO A 61 -14.41 -1.56 9.91
N LEU A 62 -15.45 -1.46 10.76
CA LEU A 62 -16.72 -2.15 10.50
C LEU A 62 -17.46 -1.55 9.29
N ALA A 63 -17.39 -0.24 9.09
CA ALA A 63 -17.91 0.42 7.90
C ALA A 63 -17.16 -0.04 6.63
N CYS A 64 -15.83 -0.13 6.68
CA CYS A 64 -15.02 -0.73 5.61
C CYS A 64 -15.47 -2.16 5.34
N HIS A 65 -15.62 -3.00 6.38
CA HIS A 65 -16.08 -4.38 6.23
C HIS A 65 -17.44 -4.47 5.56
N ALA A 66 -18.40 -3.64 5.96
CA ALA A 66 -19.73 -3.58 5.36
C ALA A 66 -19.65 -3.20 3.86
N ALA A 67 -18.82 -2.21 3.51
CA ALA A 67 -18.58 -1.82 2.13
C ALA A 67 -17.96 -2.95 1.30
N VAL A 68 -16.92 -3.62 1.80
CA VAL A 68 -16.30 -4.77 1.10
C VAL A 68 -17.32 -5.91 0.95
N ARG A 69 -18.09 -6.22 2.00
CA ARG A 69 -19.14 -7.24 1.94
C ARG A 69 -20.20 -6.92 0.88
N ARG A 70 -20.53 -5.65 0.66
CA ARG A 70 -21.54 -5.21 -0.30
C ARG A 70 -21.05 -5.09 -1.74
N PHE A 71 -19.81 -4.64 -1.94
CA PHE A 71 -19.29 -4.19 -3.25
C PHE A 71 -18.07 -5.00 -3.75
N ALA A 72 -17.49 -5.85 -2.89
CA ALA A 72 -16.35 -6.71 -3.19
C ALA A 72 -16.42 -8.04 -2.39
N PRO A 73 -17.53 -8.81 -2.50
CA PRO A 73 -17.81 -9.95 -1.63
C PRO A 73 -16.81 -11.10 -1.76
N HIS A 74 -16.05 -11.15 -2.87
CA HIS A 74 -15.09 -12.20 -3.15
C HIS A 74 -13.65 -11.77 -2.88
N ALA A 75 -13.40 -10.55 -2.39
CA ALA A 75 -12.05 -10.08 -2.08
C ALA A 75 -11.30 -10.98 -1.07
N ASP A 76 -9.96 -10.87 -1.05
CA ASP A 76 -9.14 -11.51 -0.01
C ASP A 76 -9.56 -11.02 1.39
N PRO A 77 -9.86 -11.94 2.34
CA PRO A 77 -10.28 -11.54 3.68
C PRO A 77 -9.15 -11.05 4.60
N LEU A 78 -7.87 -11.12 4.19
CA LEU A 78 -6.75 -10.67 5.02
C LEU A 78 -6.34 -9.21 4.77
N ILE A 79 -6.62 -8.65 3.58
CA ILE A 79 -6.13 -7.32 3.19
C ILE A 79 -6.63 -6.22 4.14
N LEU A 80 -7.94 -6.19 4.41
CA LEU A 80 -8.55 -5.16 5.26
C LEU A 80 -8.12 -5.27 6.74
N PRO A 81 -8.11 -6.45 7.40
CA PRO A 81 -7.61 -6.59 8.76
C PRO A 81 -6.15 -6.17 8.93
N LEU A 82 -5.26 -6.51 7.98
CA LEU A 82 -3.84 -6.13 8.07
C LEU A 82 -3.65 -4.60 8.01
N ALA A 83 -4.32 -3.92 7.08
CA ALA A 83 -4.28 -2.46 6.98
C ALA A 83 -4.89 -1.77 8.21
N THR A 84 -5.96 -2.35 8.76
CA THR A 84 -6.61 -1.87 9.99
C THR A 84 -5.68 -2.01 11.19
N LEU A 85 -5.04 -3.16 11.36
CA LEU A 85 -4.12 -3.39 12.47
C LEU A 85 -2.92 -2.45 12.40
N LEU A 86 -2.31 -2.27 11.23
CA LEU A 86 -1.21 -1.32 11.05
C LEU A 86 -1.63 0.13 11.36
N SER A 87 -2.81 0.56 10.90
CA SER A 87 -3.33 1.91 11.17
C SER A 87 -3.65 2.11 12.66
N GLY A 88 -4.20 1.08 13.31
CA GLY A 88 -4.52 1.08 14.73
C GLY A 88 -3.28 1.13 15.61
N LEU A 89 -2.25 0.33 15.29
CA LEU A 89 -0.94 0.40 15.96
C LEU A 89 -0.32 1.80 15.80
N GLY A 90 -0.41 2.39 14.61
CA GLY A 90 0.03 3.77 14.39
C GLY A 90 -0.67 4.78 15.30
N LEU A 91 -2.00 4.73 15.40
CA LEU A 91 -2.77 5.59 16.28
C LEU A 91 -2.37 5.45 17.75
N ILE A 92 -2.13 4.22 18.23
CA ILE A 92 -1.70 3.95 19.61
C ILE A 92 -0.34 4.58 19.89
N LEU A 93 0.62 4.34 19.01
CA LEU A 93 1.97 4.87 19.15
C LEU A 93 1.98 6.40 19.11
N ILE A 94 1.22 7.02 18.19
CA ILE A 94 1.11 8.48 18.10
C ILE A 94 0.45 9.05 19.36
N HIS A 95 -0.60 8.42 19.88
CA HIS A 95 -1.24 8.86 21.12
C HIS A 95 -0.30 8.76 22.32
N ARG A 96 0.42 7.64 22.46
CA ARG A 96 1.46 7.46 23.47
C ARG A 96 2.58 8.50 23.33
N LEU A 97 2.94 8.89 22.11
CA LEU A 97 3.94 9.94 21.87
C LEU A 97 3.40 11.31 22.25
N ASP A 98 2.13 11.62 21.97
CA ASP A 98 1.53 12.91 22.35
C ASP A 98 1.68 13.19 23.85
N ILE A 99 1.41 12.19 24.71
CA ILE A 99 1.54 12.32 26.17
C ILE A 99 2.98 12.71 26.58
N ALA A 100 3.98 12.03 26.02
CA ALA A 100 5.38 12.29 26.33
C ALA A 100 5.87 13.63 25.75
N TYR A 101 5.41 14.04 24.59
CA TYR A 101 5.80 15.33 24.00
C TYR A 101 5.08 16.51 24.64
N GLU A 102 3.86 16.34 25.12
CA GLU A 102 3.15 17.35 25.89
C GLU A 102 3.88 17.60 27.21
N SER A 103 4.24 16.54 27.94
CA SER A 103 4.97 16.67 29.21
C SER A 103 6.38 17.23 29.04
N ARG A 104 7.09 16.84 27.97
CA ARG A 104 8.48 17.27 27.71
C ARG A 104 8.59 18.64 27.04
N TYR A 105 7.72 18.95 26.07
CA TYR A 105 7.85 20.10 25.18
C TYR A 105 6.62 21.01 25.13
N GLY A 106 5.52 20.70 25.84
CA GLY A 106 4.27 21.45 25.73
C GLY A 106 3.64 21.41 24.33
N SER A 107 3.91 20.34 23.58
CA SER A 107 3.53 20.22 22.17
C SER A 107 2.05 19.87 22.00
N ALA A 108 1.42 20.40 20.95
CA ALA A 108 0.06 20.03 20.59
C ALA A 108 -0.07 18.55 20.17
N THR A 109 -1.25 17.98 20.46
CA THR A 109 -1.59 16.59 20.14
C THR A 109 -1.71 16.34 18.65
N ALA A 110 -1.12 15.25 18.16
CA ALA A 110 -1.22 14.79 16.77
C ALA A 110 -2.27 13.68 16.56
N ALA A 111 -2.58 12.89 17.58
CA ALA A 111 -3.43 11.71 17.48
C ALA A 111 -4.87 12.04 17.08
N SER A 112 -5.43 13.15 17.58
CA SER A 112 -6.77 13.63 17.21
C SER A 112 -6.87 13.95 15.71
N GLY A 113 -5.87 14.68 15.18
CA GLY A 113 -5.76 14.95 13.76
C GLY A 113 -5.57 13.68 12.93
N GLN A 114 -4.75 12.73 13.40
CA GLN A 114 -4.56 11.44 12.74
C GLN A 114 -5.86 10.61 12.70
N MET A 115 -6.66 10.62 13.77
CA MET A 115 -7.98 9.95 13.80
C MET A 115 -8.94 10.55 12.76
N MET A 116 -8.96 11.89 12.61
CA MET A 116 -9.71 12.55 11.54
C MET A 116 -9.25 12.08 10.16
N TRP A 117 -7.94 11.98 9.93
CA TRP A 117 -7.39 11.46 8.67
C TRP A 117 -7.71 10.00 8.43
N CYS A 118 -7.77 9.16 9.47
CA CYS A 118 -8.26 7.78 9.37
C CYS A 118 -9.73 7.75 8.92
N ALA A 119 -10.59 8.64 9.45
CA ALA A 119 -11.98 8.74 9.00
C ALA A 119 -12.08 9.18 7.52
N VAL A 120 -11.28 10.16 7.10
CA VAL A 120 -11.21 10.58 5.69
C VAL A 120 -10.70 9.44 4.81
N ALA A 121 -9.68 8.70 5.25
CA ALA A 121 -9.12 7.57 4.53
C ALA A 121 -10.15 6.43 4.37
N VAL A 122 -10.96 6.16 5.39
CA VAL A 122 -12.09 5.22 5.34
C VAL A 122 -13.16 5.68 4.36
N ALA A 123 -13.52 6.97 4.35
CA ALA A 123 -14.47 7.52 3.39
C ALA A 123 -13.96 7.36 1.94
N VAL A 124 -12.68 7.66 1.70
CA VAL A 124 -12.02 7.47 0.40
C VAL A 124 -11.97 5.99 0.02
N PHE A 125 -11.65 5.10 0.95
CA PHE A 125 -11.65 3.65 0.73
C PHE A 125 -13.04 3.16 0.30
N ILE A 126 -14.09 3.51 1.05
CA ILE A 126 -15.47 3.13 0.76
C ILE A 126 -15.88 3.68 -0.61
N GLY A 127 -15.63 4.97 -0.87
CA GLY A 127 -15.92 5.61 -2.15
C GLY A 127 -15.21 4.94 -3.33
N ALA A 128 -13.93 4.60 -3.17
CA ALA A 128 -13.14 3.90 -4.19
C ALA A 128 -13.68 2.49 -4.46
N VAL A 129 -13.99 1.71 -3.41
CA VAL A 129 -14.55 0.35 -3.55
C VAL A 129 -15.93 0.38 -4.24
N MET A 130 -16.73 1.42 -3.98
CA MET A 130 -18.03 1.65 -4.61
C MET A 130 -17.91 2.07 -6.08
N LEU A 131 -17.01 3.00 -6.39
CA LEU A 131 -16.85 3.61 -7.71
C LEU A 131 -16.13 2.67 -8.69
N PHE A 132 -15.05 2.03 -8.26
CA PHE A 132 -14.24 1.15 -9.10
C PHE A 132 -14.86 -0.25 -9.21
N LYS A 133 -16.03 -0.35 -9.84
CA LYS A 133 -16.71 -1.64 -10.09
C LYS A 133 -15.86 -2.60 -10.92
N ASP A 134 -15.11 -2.05 -11.87
CA ASP A 134 -14.20 -2.75 -12.77
C ASP A 134 -12.88 -1.97 -12.85
N HIS A 135 -11.82 -2.55 -12.30
CA HIS A 135 -10.49 -1.92 -12.26
C HIS A 135 -9.94 -1.67 -13.66
N ARG A 136 -10.35 -2.45 -14.67
CA ARG A 136 -9.85 -2.34 -16.06
C ARG A 136 -10.23 -1.02 -16.71
N LYS A 137 -11.24 -0.31 -16.20
CA LYS A 137 -11.59 1.03 -16.71
C LYS A 137 -10.46 2.04 -16.52
N LEU A 138 -9.60 1.84 -15.53
CA LEU A 138 -8.41 2.67 -15.30
C LEU A 138 -7.40 2.58 -16.44
N GLN A 139 -7.40 1.48 -17.20
CA GLN A 139 -6.54 1.28 -18.37
C GLN A 139 -6.91 2.20 -19.55
N LYS A 140 -8.14 2.74 -19.61
CA LYS A 140 -8.65 3.42 -20.81
C LYS A 140 -7.95 4.74 -21.12
N TYR A 141 -7.41 5.42 -20.11
CA TYR A 141 -6.87 6.77 -20.24
C TYR A 141 -5.46 6.93 -19.63
N PRO A 142 -4.47 6.12 -20.04
CA PRO A 142 -3.15 6.12 -19.40
C PRO A 142 -2.45 7.48 -19.55
N TYR A 143 -2.60 8.13 -20.72
CA TYR A 143 -2.04 9.46 -20.96
C TYR A 143 -2.68 10.54 -20.08
N LEU A 144 -4.01 10.51 -19.88
CA LEU A 144 -4.67 11.43 -18.95
C LEU A 144 -4.18 11.19 -17.52
N THR A 145 -4.12 9.92 -17.10
CA THR A 145 -3.63 9.52 -15.78
C THR A 145 -2.24 10.08 -15.52
N ILE A 146 -1.29 9.91 -16.44
CA ILE A 146 0.07 10.42 -16.22
C ILE A 146 0.17 11.94 -16.34
N THR A 147 -0.61 12.59 -17.20
CA THR A 147 -0.65 14.06 -17.26
C THR A 147 -1.13 14.62 -15.92
N VAL A 148 -2.22 14.07 -15.36
CA VAL A 148 -2.69 14.44 -14.02
C VAL A 148 -1.61 14.16 -12.96
N GLY A 149 -0.93 13.01 -13.05
CA GLY A 149 0.16 12.65 -12.16
C GLY A 149 1.33 13.64 -12.21
N LEU A 150 1.77 14.05 -13.39
CA LEU A 150 2.84 15.03 -13.57
C LEU A 150 2.44 16.41 -13.08
N VAL A 151 1.20 16.84 -13.36
CA VAL A 151 0.68 18.13 -12.83
C VAL A 151 0.65 18.10 -11.31
N LEU A 152 0.14 17.04 -10.70
CA LEU A 152 0.16 16.87 -9.25
C LEU A 152 1.58 16.82 -8.69
N LEU A 153 2.50 16.14 -9.39
CA LEU A 153 3.90 16.05 -9.01
C LEU A 153 4.57 17.41 -9.02
N MET A 154 4.35 18.25 -10.04
CA MET A 154 4.95 19.58 -10.15
C MET A 154 4.27 20.63 -9.26
N ALA A 155 3.07 20.37 -8.77
CA ALA A 155 2.27 21.35 -8.02
C ALA A 155 3.01 21.95 -6.80
N PRO A 156 3.77 21.18 -5.98
CA PRO A 156 4.54 21.73 -4.86
C PRO A 156 5.62 22.72 -5.29
N ALA A 157 6.22 22.55 -6.47
CA ALA A 157 7.27 23.46 -6.96
C ALA A 157 6.78 24.91 -7.15
N PHE A 158 5.48 25.09 -7.39
CA PHE A 158 4.83 26.40 -7.54
C PHE A 158 4.32 26.98 -6.21
N TYR A 159 4.40 26.23 -5.11
CA TYR A 159 3.96 26.69 -3.80
C TYR A 159 5.14 27.32 -3.03
N PRO A 160 4.97 28.52 -2.44
CA PRO A 160 6.01 29.13 -1.61
C PRO A 160 6.10 28.42 -0.25
N GLY A 161 7.20 27.72 0.01
CA GLY A 161 7.48 27.12 1.32
C GLY A 161 8.30 25.85 1.24
N ASP A 162 9.55 25.92 1.71
CA ASP A 162 10.38 24.74 1.90
C ASP A 162 10.12 24.20 3.32
N VAL A 163 9.77 22.92 3.43
CA VAL A 163 9.56 22.27 4.72
C VAL A 163 10.66 21.25 4.94
N TYR A 164 11.51 21.49 5.94
CA TYR A 164 12.70 20.70 6.23
C TYR A 164 13.65 20.55 5.02
N GLY A 165 13.80 21.62 4.23
CA GLY A 165 14.74 21.70 3.10
C GLY A 165 14.24 21.13 1.77
N ALA A 166 12.97 20.69 1.67
CA ALA A 166 12.41 20.12 0.46
C ALA A 166 11.00 20.66 0.13
N LYS A 167 10.71 20.84 -1.16
CA LYS A 167 9.44 21.37 -1.70
C LYS A 167 8.46 20.25 -2.00
N ARG A 168 7.80 19.73 -0.97
CA ARG A 168 6.96 18.51 -1.06
C ARG A 168 5.50 18.71 -0.69
N TRP A 169 5.19 19.83 -0.04
CA TRP A 169 3.91 20.05 0.64
C TRP A 169 3.16 21.23 0.02
N ILE A 170 1.84 21.07 -0.07
CA ILE A 170 0.91 22.14 -0.40
C ILE A 170 0.05 22.38 0.83
N PHE A 171 -0.04 23.64 1.27
CA PHE A 171 -0.85 24.02 2.42
C PHE A 171 -2.13 24.71 1.94
N LEU A 172 -3.28 24.19 2.39
CA LEU A 172 -4.61 24.74 2.13
C LEU A 172 -5.23 25.10 3.48
N GLY A 173 -4.89 26.28 3.99
CA GLY A 173 -5.26 26.70 5.35
C GLY A 173 -4.69 25.72 6.39
N PRO A 174 -5.53 25.09 7.24
CA PRO A 174 -5.07 24.15 8.27
C PRO A 174 -4.70 22.77 7.74
N VAL A 175 -4.96 22.49 6.45
CA VAL A 175 -4.75 21.18 5.84
C VAL A 175 -3.46 21.16 5.04
N SER A 176 -2.60 20.17 5.29
CA SER A 176 -1.42 19.91 4.47
C SER A 176 -1.64 18.71 3.55
N PHE A 177 -1.25 18.87 2.29
CA PHE A 177 -1.38 17.86 1.25
C PHE A 177 -0.02 17.53 0.63
N GLN A 178 0.31 16.25 0.52
CA GLN A 178 1.52 15.76 -0.14
C GLN A 178 1.14 15.03 -1.44
N PRO A 179 1.23 15.69 -2.61
CA PRO A 179 0.81 15.09 -3.89
C PRO A 179 1.54 13.79 -4.22
N GLY A 180 2.84 13.70 -3.88
CA GLY A 180 3.69 12.54 -4.20
C GLY A 180 3.14 11.20 -3.73
N GLU A 181 2.40 11.17 -2.62
CA GLU A 181 1.79 9.93 -2.10
C GLU A 181 0.69 9.40 -3.03
N PHE A 182 -0.08 10.29 -3.67
CA PHE A 182 -1.11 9.92 -4.65
C PHE A 182 -0.50 9.66 -6.03
N VAL A 183 0.52 10.45 -6.42
CA VAL A 183 1.22 10.28 -7.71
C VAL A 183 1.81 8.87 -7.83
N LYS A 184 2.28 8.27 -6.73
CA LYS A 184 2.70 6.87 -6.68
C LYS A 184 1.68 5.91 -7.27
N ILE A 185 0.42 6.03 -6.87
CA ILE A 185 -0.69 5.18 -7.35
C ILE A 185 -1.01 5.49 -8.82
N VAL A 186 -1.01 6.78 -9.17
CA VAL A 186 -1.24 7.25 -10.55
C VAL A 186 -0.18 6.69 -11.50
N ILE A 187 1.09 6.69 -11.11
CA ILE A 187 2.20 6.11 -11.86
C ILE A 187 2.04 4.60 -12.02
N VAL A 188 1.65 3.88 -10.95
CA VAL A 188 1.33 2.44 -11.06
C VAL A 188 0.24 2.20 -12.10
N VAL A 189 -0.86 2.96 -12.05
CA VAL A 189 -1.97 2.82 -13.01
C VAL A 189 -1.51 3.11 -14.43
N PHE A 190 -0.71 4.18 -14.62
CA PHE A 190 -0.14 4.53 -15.91
C PHE A 190 0.74 3.40 -16.47
N PHE A 191 1.72 2.92 -15.69
CA PHE A 191 2.63 1.87 -16.15
C PHE A 191 1.88 0.58 -16.42
N ALA A 192 0.96 0.17 -15.53
CA ALA A 192 0.14 -1.02 -15.76
C ALA A 192 -0.67 -0.90 -17.07
N GLY A 193 -1.26 0.27 -17.33
CA GLY A 193 -2.04 0.52 -18.54
C GLY A 193 -1.19 0.54 -19.80
N TYR A 194 -0.13 1.34 -19.80
CA TYR A 194 0.77 1.52 -20.94
C TYR A 194 1.51 0.23 -21.31
N LEU A 195 2.09 -0.46 -20.32
CA LEU A 195 2.83 -1.70 -20.54
C LEU A 195 1.90 -2.81 -21.02
N THR A 196 0.66 -2.88 -20.54
CA THR A 196 -0.33 -3.85 -21.05
C THR A 196 -0.67 -3.60 -22.52
N LEU A 197 -0.90 -2.33 -22.91
CA LEU A 197 -1.29 -1.97 -24.27
C LEU A 197 -0.16 -2.18 -25.29
N ARG A 198 1.11 -2.12 -24.85
CA ARG A 198 2.28 -2.29 -25.72
C ARG A 198 3.12 -3.53 -25.40
N ARG A 199 2.58 -4.49 -24.66
CA ARG A 199 3.31 -5.67 -24.17
C ARG A 199 4.01 -6.44 -25.29
N ASP A 200 3.30 -6.70 -26.39
CA ASP A 200 3.82 -7.53 -27.49
C ASP A 200 4.97 -6.78 -28.18
N ALA A 201 4.83 -5.47 -28.31
CA ALA A 201 5.80 -4.60 -28.95
C ALA A 201 7.08 -4.40 -28.08
N LEU A 202 6.94 -4.43 -26.74
CA LEU A 202 8.03 -4.37 -25.76
C LEU A 202 8.74 -5.72 -25.55
N ALA A 203 8.02 -6.83 -25.70
CA ALA A 203 8.56 -8.20 -25.62
C ALA A 203 9.44 -8.55 -26.82
N LEU A 204 9.24 -7.89 -27.97
CA LEU A 204 10.08 -8.05 -29.17
C LEU A 204 11.48 -7.44 -28.96
N ALA A 205 12.52 -8.27 -29.00
CA ALA A 205 13.90 -7.88 -28.71
C ALA A 205 14.49 -6.85 -29.69
N GLY A 206 15.27 -5.90 -29.17
CA GLY A 206 16.11 -4.99 -29.96
C GLY A 206 17.46 -5.61 -30.29
N ARG A 207 18.40 -4.80 -30.78
CA ARG A 207 19.73 -5.26 -31.24
C ARG A 207 20.51 -5.90 -30.09
N ARG A 208 21.21 -7.00 -30.37
CA ARG A 208 22.12 -7.65 -29.41
C ARG A 208 23.41 -6.83 -29.33
N PHE A 209 23.77 -6.34 -28.15
CA PHE A 209 25.02 -5.62 -27.90
C PHE A 209 25.70 -6.22 -26.66
N MET A 210 26.97 -6.64 -26.79
CA MET A 210 27.74 -7.32 -25.73
C MET A 210 26.99 -8.48 -25.04
N GLY A 211 26.36 -9.36 -25.83
CA GLY A 211 25.64 -10.52 -25.28
C GLY A 211 24.28 -10.20 -24.64
N MET A 212 23.94 -8.93 -24.44
CA MET A 212 22.67 -8.46 -23.86
C MET A 212 21.75 -7.88 -24.94
N TYR A 213 20.43 -8.05 -24.77
CA TYR A 213 19.43 -7.47 -25.66
C TYR A 213 19.22 -6.00 -25.33
N LEU A 214 19.66 -5.11 -26.23
CA LEU A 214 19.47 -3.68 -26.08
C LEU A 214 18.02 -3.30 -26.41
N PRO A 215 17.38 -2.42 -25.64
CA PRO A 215 15.99 -2.03 -25.89
C PRO A 215 15.74 -1.35 -27.24
N ARG A 216 14.57 -1.61 -27.85
CA ARG A 216 14.09 -0.81 -28.99
C ARG A 216 13.61 0.55 -28.48
N GLY A 217 14.42 1.60 -28.67
CA GLY A 217 14.18 2.94 -28.12
C GLY A 217 12.84 3.59 -28.50
N ARG A 218 12.23 3.26 -29.64
CA ARG A 218 11.04 3.98 -30.14
C ARG A 218 9.77 3.76 -29.30
N GLN A 219 9.63 2.62 -28.62
CA GLN A 219 8.40 2.28 -27.87
C GLN A 219 8.53 2.47 -26.36
N LEU A 220 9.77 2.47 -25.87
CA LEU A 220 10.12 2.87 -24.52
C LEU A 220 10.23 4.39 -24.36
N GLY A 221 10.36 5.13 -25.47
CA GLY A 221 10.47 6.60 -25.48
C GLY A 221 9.48 7.31 -24.55
N PRO A 222 8.15 7.08 -24.66
CA PRO A 222 7.18 7.74 -23.78
C PRO A 222 7.33 7.37 -22.30
N VAL A 223 7.65 6.10 -22.02
CA VAL A 223 7.85 5.58 -20.66
C VAL A 223 9.12 6.15 -20.04
N ALA A 224 10.22 6.16 -20.79
CA ALA A 224 11.49 6.75 -20.40
C ALA A 224 11.37 8.27 -20.25
N ALA A 225 10.63 8.95 -21.13
CA ALA A 225 10.40 10.39 -21.04
C ALA A 225 9.63 10.77 -19.78
N VAL A 226 8.52 10.07 -19.50
CA VAL A 226 7.76 10.25 -18.25
C VAL A 226 8.64 9.98 -17.04
N TRP A 227 9.43 8.91 -17.07
CA TRP A 227 10.32 8.54 -15.98
C TRP A 227 11.43 9.59 -15.75
N ILE A 228 12.14 10.02 -16.79
CA ILE A 228 13.17 11.06 -16.73
C ILE A 228 12.56 12.36 -16.22
N LEU A 229 11.40 12.76 -16.75
CA LEU A 229 10.72 13.98 -16.34
C LEU A 229 10.31 13.92 -14.86
N SER A 230 9.74 12.79 -14.42
CA SER A 230 9.33 12.61 -13.03
C SER A 230 10.53 12.68 -12.08
N LEU A 231 11.65 12.04 -12.44
CA LEU A 231 12.88 12.12 -11.65
C LEU A 231 13.48 13.53 -11.64
N LEU A 232 13.48 14.22 -12.77
CA LEU A 232 14.00 15.58 -12.85
C LEU A 232 13.21 16.50 -11.91
N VAL A 233 11.88 16.43 -11.93
CA VAL A 233 11.02 17.19 -11.02
C VAL A 233 11.36 16.87 -9.56
N LEU A 234 11.48 15.58 -9.20
CA LEU A 234 11.75 15.17 -7.82
C LEU A 234 13.14 15.57 -7.31
N VAL A 235 14.15 15.57 -8.20
CA VAL A 235 15.49 16.08 -7.86
C VAL A 235 15.43 17.58 -7.61
N LEU A 236 14.66 18.34 -8.41
CA LEU A 236 14.44 19.77 -8.18
C LEU A 236 13.68 20.05 -6.88
N GLU A 237 12.77 19.15 -6.48
CA GLU A 237 12.05 19.22 -5.20
C GLU A 237 12.88 18.77 -4.00
N ARG A 238 14.08 18.20 -4.24
CA ARG A 238 14.96 17.57 -3.24
C ARG A 238 14.28 16.41 -2.49
N ASP A 239 13.38 15.68 -3.16
CA ASP A 239 12.67 14.52 -2.58
C ASP A 239 13.28 13.17 -3.04
N LEU A 240 14.35 12.78 -2.36
CA LEU A 240 15.02 11.51 -2.63
C LEU A 240 14.18 10.29 -2.32
N GLY A 241 13.37 10.34 -1.26
CA GLY A 241 12.54 9.20 -0.87
C GLY A 241 11.54 8.85 -1.97
N THR A 242 10.83 9.86 -2.49
CA THR A 242 9.91 9.66 -3.62
C THR A 242 10.65 9.22 -4.88
N SER A 243 11.81 9.83 -5.16
CA SER A 243 12.65 9.47 -6.33
C SER A 243 13.04 7.99 -6.32
N LEU A 244 13.49 7.50 -5.17
CA LEU A 244 13.88 6.10 -4.99
C LEU A 244 12.69 5.16 -5.17
N ILE A 245 11.54 5.48 -4.58
CA ILE A 245 10.33 4.67 -4.71
C ILE A 245 9.86 4.64 -6.17
N PHE A 246 9.83 5.78 -6.87
CA PHE A 246 9.36 5.85 -8.26
C PHE A 246 10.34 5.16 -9.21
N PHE A 247 11.64 5.31 -8.97
CA PHE A 247 12.68 4.62 -9.71
C PHE A 247 12.57 3.09 -9.54
N GLY A 248 12.52 2.62 -8.29
CA GLY A 248 12.38 1.19 -7.99
C GLY A 248 11.10 0.62 -8.59
N LEU A 249 9.99 1.35 -8.50
CA LEU A 249 8.72 0.95 -9.07
C LEU A 249 8.81 0.81 -10.59
N PHE A 250 9.44 1.78 -11.26
CA PHE A 250 9.67 1.73 -12.70
C PHE A 250 10.46 0.48 -13.11
N VAL A 251 11.58 0.20 -12.44
CA VAL A 251 12.41 -0.99 -12.72
C VAL A 251 11.64 -2.29 -12.49
N ILE A 252 10.91 -2.40 -11.37
CA ILE A 252 10.10 -3.59 -11.04
C ILE A 252 9.00 -3.81 -12.08
N MET A 253 8.24 -2.77 -12.42
CA MET A 253 7.14 -2.90 -13.39
C MET A 253 7.65 -3.23 -14.79
N LEU A 254 8.79 -2.66 -15.19
CA LEU A 254 9.42 -2.98 -16.47
C LEU A 254 9.93 -4.42 -16.50
N TYR A 255 10.58 -4.88 -15.42
CA TYR A 255 11.01 -6.27 -15.30
C TYR A 255 9.82 -7.23 -15.38
N VAL A 256 8.75 -6.99 -14.62
CA VAL A 256 7.57 -7.87 -14.61
C VAL A 256 6.83 -7.85 -15.96
N ALA A 257 6.80 -6.72 -16.66
CA ALA A 257 6.16 -6.64 -17.97
C ALA A 257 7.00 -7.24 -19.11
N THR A 258 8.32 -7.31 -18.98
CA THR A 258 9.23 -7.74 -20.07
C THR A 258 9.92 -9.07 -19.82
N GLU A 259 9.95 -9.54 -18.57
CA GLU A 259 10.64 -10.75 -18.08
C GLU A 259 12.16 -10.77 -18.33
N ARG A 260 12.78 -9.60 -18.57
CA ARG A 260 14.22 -9.51 -18.87
C ARG A 260 15.02 -8.99 -17.69
N THR A 261 15.95 -9.80 -17.21
CA THR A 261 16.88 -9.48 -16.12
C THR A 261 17.83 -8.32 -16.45
N SER A 262 18.11 -8.07 -17.73
CA SER A 262 18.95 -6.95 -18.15
C SER A 262 18.41 -5.60 -17.64
N TRP A 263 17.08 -5.43 -17.57
CA TRP A 263 16.47 -4.21 -17.04
C TRP A 263 16.76 -3.98 -15.57
N VAL A 264 16.80 -5.05 -14.78
CA VAL A 264 17.14 -4.97 -13.37
C VAL A 264 18.61 -4.58 -13.22
N LEU A 265 19.51 -5.20 -13.99
CA LEU A 265 20.94 -4.88 -13.94
C LEU A 265 21.22 -3.42 -14.34
N PHE A 266 20.65 -2.96 -15.45
CA PHE A 266 20.75 -1.55 -15.87
C PHE A 266 20.12 -0.62 -14.84
N GLY A 267 18.98 -1.00 -14.27
CA GLY A 267 18.32 -0.23 -13.21
C GLY A 267 19.21 -0.07 -11.97
N VAL A 268 19.80 -1.16 -11.47
CA VAL A 268 20.70 -1.12 -10.32
C VAL A 268 21.94 -0.27 -10.60
N LEU A 269 22.54 -0.39 -11.79
CA LEU A 269 23.69 0.43 -12.19
C LEU A 269 23.32 1.91 -12.26
N MET A 270 22.20 2.25 -12.91
CA MET A 270 21.72 3.63 -12.99
C MET A 270 21.39 4.20 -11.61
N PHE A 271 20.81 3.39 -10.73
CA PHE A 271 20.53 3.77 -9.35
C PHE A 271 21.82 4.10 -8.59
N ALA A 272 22.82 3.23 -8.65
CA ALA A 272 24.10 3.43 -7.97
C ALA A 272 24.79 4.71 -8.45
N VAL A 273 24.82 4.94 -9.77
CA VAL A 273 25.39 6.17 -10.35
C VAL A 273 24.59 7.40 -9.92
N GLY A 274 23.26 7.35 -10.03
CA GLY A 274 22.40 8.47 -9.63
C GLY A 274 22.51 8.82 -8.14
N ALA A 275 22.51 7.80 -7.28
CA ALA A 275 22.67 7.96 -5.83
C ALA A 275 24.04 8.55 -5.49
N PHE A 276 25.12 8.11 -6.14
CA PHE A 276 26.46 8.67 -5.95
C PHE A 276 26.55 10.13 -6.38
N VAL A 277 26.04 10.46 -7.58
CA VAL A 277 26.07 11.83 -8.13
C VAL A 277 25.26 12.78 -7.25
N VAL A 278 24.00 12.45 -6.94
CA VAL A 278 23.14 13.32 -6.14
C VAL A 278 23.61 13.37 -4.69
N GLY A 279 24.11 12.25 -4.16
CA GLY A 279 24.71 12.15 -2.83
C GLY A 279 25.94 13.04 -2.63
N SER A 280 26.68 13.30 -3.71
CA SER A 280 27.90 14.11 -3.66
C SER A 280 27.67 15.58 -4.00
N LEU A 281 26.69 15.89 -4.86
CA LEU A 281 26.50 17.25 -5.40
C LEU A 281 25.42 18.07 -4.69
N GLU A 282 24.40 17.44 -4.12
CA GLU A 282 23.30 18.15 -3.47
C GLU A 282 23.59 18.28 -1.96
N PRO A 283 23.70 19.51 -1.40
CA PRO A 283 24.13 19.70 0.00
C PRO A 283 23.20 19.09 1.07
N HIS A 284 21.88 19.16 0.88
CA HIS A 284 20.88 18.57 1.78
C HIS A 284 20.97 17.04 1.80
N VAL A 285 21.19 16.42 0.63
CA VAL A 285 21.40 14.97 0.52
C VAL A 285 22.74 14.58 1.11
N HIS A 286 23.80 15.29 0.76
CA HIS A 286 25.14 15.02 1.24
C HIS A 286 25.17 15.01 2.78
N GLY A 287 24.51 15.97 3.44
CA GLY A 287 24.42 15.98 4.90
C GLY A 287 23.75 14.74 5.50
N ARG A 288 22.76 14.14 4.82
CA ARG A 288 22.13 12.88 5.23
C ARG A 288 23.03 11.67 5.00
N VAL A 289 23.85 11.69 3.95
CA VAL A 289 24.86 10.66 3.69
C VAL A 289 25.96 10.71 4.75
N VAL A 290 26.44 11.90 5.10
CA VAL A 290 27.42 12.10 6.17
C VAL A 290 26.86 11.64 7.52
N ALA A 291 25.63 12.03 7.87
CA ALA A 291 24.96 11.57 9.09
C ALA A 291 24.73 10.05 9.11
N TRP A 292 24.59 9.41 7.95
CA TRP A 292 24.47 7.96 7.85
C TRP A 292 25.81 7.23 8.02
N LEU A 293 26.90 7.76 7.44
CA LEU A 293 28.24 7.17 7.56
C LEU A 293 28.86 7.41 8.95
N HIS A 294 28.56 8.55 9.55
CA HIS A 294 29.14 9.04 10.80
C HIS A 294 28.05 9.47 11.81
N PRO A 295 27.12 8.57 12.20
CA PRO A 295 25.99 8.95 13.03
C PRO A 295 26.43 9.48 14.40
N MET A 296 27.44 8.85 15.02
CA MET A 296 27.88 9.17 16.38
C MET A 296 28.75 10.43 16.47
N ASP A 297 29.34 10.87 15.35
CA ASP A 297 30.26 12.00 15.31
C ASP A 297 29.54 13.34 15.62
N ILE A 298 28.20 13.34 15.63
CA ILE A 298 27.39 14.51 16.03
C ILE A 298 27.65 14.92 17.49
N TYR A 299 28.08 13.98 18.33
CA TYR A 299 28.42 14.21 19.75
C TYR A 299 29.87 14.65 19.97
N LEU A 300 30.70 14.68 18.92
CA LEU A 300 32.05 15.24 19.00
C LEU A 300 31.99 16.78 19.15
N PRO A 301 33.07 17.40 19.65
CA PRO A 301 33.25 18.85 19.60
C PRO A 301 33.03 19.40 18.18
N PRO A 302 32.38 20.57 17.99
CA PRO A 302 32.02 21.09 16.67
C PRO A 302 33.17 21.18 15.66
N ASP A 303 34.39 21.44 16.14
CA ASP A 303 35.64 21.52 15.36
C ASP A 303 36.12 20.16 14.82
N GLN A 304 35.62 19.06 15.36
CA GLN A 304 36.00 17.69 14.99
C GLN A 304 34.92 16.98 14.16
N ARG A 305 33.78 17.64 13.90
CA ARG A 305 32.67 17.02 13.16
C ARG A 305 32.95 17.00 11.66
N PRO A 306 32.60 15.90 10.95
CA PRO A 306 32.59 15.88 9.50
C PRO A 306 31.75 17.03 8.92
N ALA A 307 32.24 17.65 7.85
CA ALA A 307 31.53 18.74 7.18
C ALA A 307 30.16 18.27 6.66
N GLY A 308 29.11 19.05 6.93
CA GLY A 308 27.74 18.74 6.54
C GLY A 308 26.95 17.86 7.52
N LEU A 309 27.56 17.43 8.63
CA LEU A 309 26.86 16.71 9.70
C LEU A 309 25.98 17.67 10.51
N ILE A 310 24.66 17.56 10.33
CA ILE A 310 23.67 18.52 10.85
C ILE A 310 22.51 17.89 11.65
N SER A 311 22.44 16.56 11.74
CA SER A 311 21.32 15.86 12.39
C SER A 311 21.84 14.77 13.32
N ASP A 312 21.28 14.72 14.53
CA ASP A 312 21.50 13.68 15.54
C ASP A 312 20.51 12.52 15.42
N GLN A 313 19.48 12.64 14.59
CA GLN A 313 18.37 11.69 14.50
C GLN A 313 18.82 10.27 14.16
N ALA A 314 19.86 10.12 13.32
CA ALA A 314 20.44 8.81 12.99
C ALA A 314 21.07 8.15 14.23
N ALA A 315 21.76 8.91 15.07
CA ALA A 315 22.36 8.39 16.31
C ALA A 315 21.28 8.07 17.35
N GLN A 316 20.28 8.94 17.51
CA GLN A 316 19.17 8.72 18.43
C GLN A 316 18.38 7.45 18.06
N ALA A 317 18.18 7.20 16.76
CA ALA A 317 17.55 5.96 16.31
C ALA A 317 18.33 4.70 16.74
N LEU A 318 19.67 4.73 16.64
CA LEU A 318 20.52 3.63 17.09
C LEU A 318 20.43 3.42 18.61
N PHE A 319 20.36 4.51 19.40
CA PHE A 319 20.15 4.41 20.84
C PHE A 319 18.79 3.81 21.20
N SER A 320 17.70 4.25 20.54
CA SER A 320 16.36 3.67 20.75
C SER A 320 16.29 2.18 20.41
N PHE A 321 16.90 1.75 19.30
CA PHE A 321 16.98 0.31 19.00
C PHE A 321 17.85 -0.45 20.02
N GLY A 322 18.91 0.18 20.51
CA GLY A 322 19.77 -0.39 21.55
C GLY A 322 19.08 -0.56 22.89
N SER A 323 18.24 0.39 23.31
CA SER A 323 17.53 0.35 24.59
C SER A 323 16.40 -0.69 24.63
N GLY A 324 15.75 -0.95 23.50
CA GLY A 324 14.63 -1.89 23.43
C GLY A 324 14.98 -3.38 23.50
N GLY A 325 16.20 -3.79 23.14
CA GLY A 325 16.59 -5.20 23.16
C GLY A 325 15.63 -6.13 22.41
N ILE A 326 15.38 -7.34 22.93
CA ILE A 326 14.55 -8.35 22.23
C ILE A 326 13.04 -8.11 22.44
N LEU A 327 12.62 -7.74 23.64
CA LEU A 327 11.21 -7.65 24.05
C LEU A 327 10.67 -6.23 24.22
N GLY A 328 11.54 -5.22 24.15
CA GLY A 328 11.20 -3.84 24.39
C GLY A 328 11.32 -3.46 25.86
N THR A 329 11.29 -2.16 26.12
CA THR A 329 11.19 -1.59 27.47
C THR A 329 9.78 -1.68 28.06
N GLY A 330 8.76 -1.91 27.23
CA GLY A 330 7.34 -1.80 27.57
C GLY A 330 6.70 -0.60 26.88
N LEU A 331 5.46 -0.75 26.42
CA LEU A 331 4.75 0.30 25.71
C LEU A 331 4.41 1.44 26.69
N GLY A 332 4.83 2.66 26.36
CA GLY A 332 4.76 3.80 27.25
C GLY A 332 5.90 3.92 28.28
N GLN A 333 6.88 3.02 28.28
CA GLN A 333 8.03 3.03 29.20
C GLN A 333 9.35 3.46 28.52
N GLY A 334 9.36 3.73 27.22
CA GLY A 334 10.53 4.25 26.49
C GLY A 334 10.65 5.77 26.51
N HIS A 335 11.72 6.29 25.87
CA HIS A 335 11.95 7.72 25.68
C HIS A 335 12.07 8.16 24.20
N PRO A 336 11.14 7.74 23.31
CA PRO A 336 11.15 8.09 21.88
C PRO A 336 10.99 9.60 21.61
N GLU A 337 10.55 10.39 22.59
CA GLU A 337 10.50 11.85 22.51
C GLU A 337 11.87 12.54 22.42
N LEU A 338 12.96 11.80 22.72
CA LEU A 338 14.32 12.30 22.59
C LEU A 338 14.77 12.49 21.12
N ILE A 339 14.10 11.84 20.17
CA ILE A 339 14.35 12.02 18.72
C ILE A 339 13.83 13.38 18.20
N GLY A 340 13.12 14.14 19.05
CA GLY A 340 12.58 15.45 18.71
C GLY A 340 11.44 15.36 17.68
N PHE A 341 11.24 16.37 16.85
CA PHE A 341 10.05 16.47 15.98
C PHE A 341 9.81 15.25 15.05
N ALA A 342 10.83 14.45 14.77
CA ALA A 342 10.76 13.35 13.81
C ALA A 342 10.20 12.04 14.39
N GLY A 343 10.09 11.93 15.73
CA GLY A 343 9.60 10.71 16.39
C GLY A 343 8.16 10.34 16.01
N ARG A 344 7.30 11.33 15.72
CA ARG A 344 5.92 11.09 15.27
C ARG A 344 5.81 10.77 13.77
N SER A 345 6.81 11.14 12.97
CA SER A 345 6.82 11.01 11.51
C SER A 345 7.55 9.74 11.06
N ASP A 346 8.68 9.91 10.41
CA ASP A 346 9.52 8.91 9.80
C ASP A 346 10.26 8.01 10.82
N PHE A 347 10.44 8.46 12.07
CA PHE A 347 11.12 7.68 13.11
C PHE A 347 10.19 6.86 14.00
N ILE A 348 8.89 6.79 13.72
CA ILE A 348 7.96 6.02 14.57
C ILE A 348 8.36 4.52 14.74
N LEU A 349 9.14 3.97 13.81
CA LEU A 349 9.68 2.62 13.93
C LEU A 349 10.71 2.47 15.07
N THR A 350 11.44 3.54 15.43
CA THR A 350 12.33 3.51 16.59
C THR A 350 11.54 3.40 17.88
N THR A 351 10.36 4.02 17.97
CA THR A 351 9.44 3.83 19.09
C THR A 351 9.00 2.38 19.21
N VAL A 352 8.67 1.74 18.07
CA VAL A 352 8.38 0.29 18.04
C VAL A 352 9.60 -0.51 18.52
N GLY A 353 10.79 -0.16 18.06
CA GLY A 353 12.04 -0.83 18.43
C GLY A 353 12.42 -0.68 19.89
N GLU A 354 12.21 0.50 20.47
CA GLU A 354 12.49 0.80 21.87
C GLU A 354 11.47 0.14 22.80
N GLU A 355 10.18 0.32 22.52
CA GLU A 355 9.14 -0.07 23.47
C GLU A 355 8.63 -1.50 23.29
N LEU A 356 8.63 -2.00 22.05
CA LEU A 356 8.18 -3.36 21.71
C LEU A 356 9.36 -4.28 21.31
N GLY A 357 10.58 -3.75 21.26
CA GLY A 357 11.79 -4.49 20.98
C GLY A 357 11.92 -4.96 19.54
N LEU A 358 12.94 -5.79 19.31
CA LEU A 358 13.12 -6.53 18.06
C LEU A 358 11.87 -7.36 17.70
N THR A 359 11.17 -7.90 18.71
CA THR A 359 9.94 -8.68 18.52
C THR A 359 8.86 -7.81 17.86
N GLY A 360 8.61 -6.60 18.38
CA GLY A 360 7.64 -5.68 17.82
C GLY A 360 7.99 -5.21 16.41
N VAL A 361 9.25 -4.84 16.17
CA VAL A 361 9.73 -4.44 14.83
C VAL A 361 9.53 -5.57 13.83
N THR A 362 9.88 -6.80 14.21
CA THR A 362 9.69 -7.99 13.36
C THR A 362 8.21 -8.22 13.06
N ALA A 363 7.33 -8.11 14.07
CA ALA A 363 5.90 -8.26 13.89
C ALA A 363 5.34 -7.22 12.91
N VAL A 364 5.73 -5.94 13.04
CA VAL A 364 5.32 -4.86 12.13
C VAL A 364 5.81 -5.12 10.70
N ILE A 365 7.06 -5.53 10.52
CA ILE A 365 7.60 -5.89 9.20
C ILE A 365 6.84 -7.07 8.58
N LEU A 366 6.51 -8.09 9.38
CA LEU A 366 5.71 -9.23 8.94
C LEU A 366 4.30 -8.82 8.51
N LEU A 367 3.66 -7.86 9.19
CA LEU A 367 2.35 -7.33 8.76
C LEU A 367 2.44 -6.68 7.38
N TYR A 368 3.47 -5.87 7.11
CA TYR A 368 3.70 -5.33 5.76
C TYR A 368 4.01 -6.41 4.75
N ALA A 369 4.86 -7.38 5.09
CA ALA A 369 5.21 -8.50 4.21
C ALA A 369 3.98 -9.33 3.84
N LEU A 370 3.09 -9.61 4.80
CA LEU A 370 1.82 -10.29 4.56
C LEU A 370 0.91 -9.44 3.66
N LEU A 371 0.78 -8.14 3.91
CA LEU A 371 -0.06 -7.27 3.08
C LEU A 371 0.46 -7.21 1.63
N ALA A 372 1.77 -7.10 1.45
CA ALA A 372 2.43 -7.16 0.15
C ALA A 372 2.26 -8.52 -0.54
N GLU A 373 2.42 -9.63 0.20
CA GLU A 373 2.20 -10.99 -0.29
C GLU A 373 0.76 -11.16 -0.81
N ARG A 374 -0.25 -10.63 -0.10
CA ARG A 374 -1.64 -10.67 -0.57
C ARG A 374 -1.84 -9.89 -1.87
N GLY A 375 -1.14 -8.78 -2.04
CA GLY A 375 -1.10 -8.02 -3.30
C GLY A 375 -0.47 -8.83 -4.45
N LEU A 376 0.69 -9.43 -4.23
CA LEU A 376 1.37 -10.27 -5.23
C LEU A 376 0.59 -11.54 -5.56
N ARG A 377 0.00 -12.21 -4.56
CA ARG A 377 -0.89 -13.35 -4.76
C ARG A 377 -2.12 -12.98 -5.58
N THR A 378 -2.66 -11.78 -5.36
CA THR A 378 -3.73 -11.23 -6.20
C THR A 378 -3.28 -11.06 -7.66
N ALA A 379 -2.05 -10.61 -7.89
CA ALA A 379 -1.50 -10.50 -9.24
C ALA A 379 -1.31 -11.86 -9.95
N ILE A 380 -0.97 -12.92 -9.21
CA ILE A 380 -0.84 -14.27 -9.77
C ILE A 380 -2.20 -14.86 -10.15
N THR A 381 -3.23 -14.54 -9.37
CA THR A 381 -4.57 -15.12 -9.51
C THR A 381 -5.47 -14.39 -10.52
N VAL A 382 -5.29 -13.08 -10.70
CA VAL A 382 -6.12 -12.31 -11.64
C VAL A 382 -5.80 -12.70 -13.10
N THR A 383 -6.84 -12.78 -13.93
CA THR A 383 -6.71 -13.25 -15.32
C THR A 383 -6.36 -12.14 -16.30
N ASP A 384 -6.79 -10.89 -16.04
CA ASP A 384 -6.55 -9.76 -16.95
C ASP A 384 -5.13 -9.17 -16.76
N PRO A 385 -4.36 -8.93 -17.85
CA PRO A 385 -2.97 -8.47 -17.74
C PRO A 385 -2.80 -7.12 -17.03
N PHE A 386 -3.76 -6.20 -17.21
CA PHE A 386 -3.74 -4.91 -16.53
C PHE A 386 -3.83 -5.09 -15.01
N GLY A 387 -4.78 -5.91 -14.53
CA GLY A 387 -4.93 -6.27 -13.12
C GLY A 387 -3.68 -6.91 -12.54
N LYS A 388 -2.96 -7.74 -13.31
CA LYS A 388 -1.68 -8.34 -12.87
C LYS A 388 -0.65 -7.26 -12.58
N LEU A 389 -0.38 -6.37 -13.56
CA LEU A 389 0.60 -5.30 -13.39
C LEU A 389 0.17 -4.26 -12.35
N LEU A 390 -1.14 -3.97 -12.25
CA LEU A 390 -1.69 -3.08 -11.23
C LEU A 390 -1.43 -3.64 -9.82
N ALA A 391 -1.78 -4.90 -9.57
CA ALA A 391 -1.59 -5.52 -8.26
C ALA A 391 -0.09 -5.64 -7.89
N VAL A 392 0.78 -5.99 -8.85
CA VAL A 392 2.24 -5.98 -8.65
C VAL A 392 2.73 -4.57 -8.30
N GLY A 393 2.36 -3.56 -9.07
CA GLY A 393 2.84 -2.20 -8.85
C GLY A 393 2.35 -1.61 -7.52
N LEU A 394 1.11 -1.88 -7.11
CA LEU A 394 0.59 -1.46 -5.80
C LEU A 394 1.36 -2.15 -4.66
N ALA A 395 1.54 -3.48 -4.73
CA ALA A 395 2.30 -4.24 -3.74
C ALA A 395 3.78 -3.79 -3.68
N ALA A 396 4.42 -3.63 -4.84
CA ALA A 396 5.80 -3.17 -4.94
C ALA A 396 5.97 -1.75 -4.39
N SER A 397 5.01 -0.86 -4.65
CA SER A 397 5.06 0.51 -4.13
C SER A 397 5.02 0.56 -2.60
N LEU A 398 4.23 -0.33 -1.97
CA LEU A 398 4.19 -0.49 -0.52
C LEU A 398 5.52 -1.03 0.01
N VAL A 399 6.03 -2.11 -0.58
CA VAL A 399 7.31 -2.73 -0.17
C VAL A 399 8.47 -1.76 -0.30
N LEU A 400 8.56 -1.03 -1.42
CA LEU A 400 9.60 -0.04 -1.63
C LEU A 400 9.53 1.07 -0.59
N GLN A 401 8.34 1.59 -0.28
CA GLN A 401 8.22 2.63 0.75
C GLN A 401 8.61 2.10 2.13
N VAL A 402 8.15 0.91 2.52
CA VAL A 402 8.54 0.28 3.78
C VAL A 402 10.05 0.08 3.82
N PHE A 403 10.66 -0.46 2.76
CA PHE A 403 12.12 -0.63 2.67
C PHE A 403 12.87 0.70 2.81
N VAL A 404 12.42 1.74 2.11
CA VAL A 404 13.09 3.06 2.12
C VAL A 404 13.01 3.73 3.49
N VAL A 405 11.89 3.58 4.20
CA VAL A 405 11.73 4.17 5.54
C VAL A 405 12.44 3.34 6.59
N VAL A 406 12.16 2.03 6.66
CA VAL A 406 12.79 1.12 7.63
C VAL A 406 14.30 1.09 7.44
N GLY A 407 14.78 1.00 6.20
CA GLY A 407 16.20 1.00 5.90
C GLY A 407 16.88 2.32 6.25
N GLY A 408 16.19 3.45 6.11
CA GLY A 408 16.72 4.75 6.53
C GLY A 408 16.89 4.82 8.04
N VAL A 409 15.84 4.46 8.78
CA VAL A 409 15.81 4.54 10.24
C VAL A 409 16.74 3.53 10.90
N SER A 410 16.90 2.34 10.31
CA SER A 410 17.82 1.32 10.82
C SER A 410 19.29 1.54 10.45
N GLY A 411 19.60 2.55 9.63
CA GLY A 411 20.95 2.81 9.15
C GLY A 411 21.43 1.89 8.01
N LEU A 412 20.53 1.16 7.34
CA LEU A 412 20.87 0.38 6.15
C LEU A 412 21.12 1.27 4.91
N ILE A 413 20.37 2.37 4.81
CA ILE A 413 20.52 3.40 3.77
C ILE A 413 20.44 4.80 4.42
N PRO A 414 20.84 5.88 3.72
CA PRO A 414 20.65 7.24 4.23
C PRO A 414 19.18 7.59 4.50
N LEU A 415 18.95 8.48 5.46
CA LEU A 415 17.62 8.95 5.83
C LEU A 415 16.92 9.66 4.67
N THR A 416 15.68 9.26 4.37
CA THR A 416 14.91 9.81 3.25
C THR A 416 13.79 10.77 3.66
N GLY A 417 13.36 10.75 4.93
CA GLY A 417 12.33 11.68 5.43
C GLY A 417 10.94 11.34 4.92
N LYS A 418 10.62 10.03 4.84
CA LYS A 418 9.35 9.49 4.37
C LYS A 418 8.57 8.82 5.50
N ALA A 419 7.26 9.04 5.52
CA ALA A 419 6.39 8.43 6.51
C ALA A 419 6.21 6.93 6.23
N LEU A 420 6.28 6.12 7.29
CA LEU A 420 5.97 4.70 7.22
C LEU A 420 4.46 4.51 6.95
N PRO A 421 4.06 3.75 5.91
CA PRO A 421 2.65 3.62 5.51
C PRO A 421 1.74 3.18 6.66
N PHE A 422 0.57 3.79 6.87
CA PHE A 422 -0.39 3.48 7.96
C PHE A 422 0.09 3.77 9.39
N LEU A 423 1.37 3.52 9.73
CA LEU A 423 1.87 3.63 11.10
C LEU A 423 2.20 5.08 11.48
N ALA A 424 2.97 5.78 10.65
CA ALA A 424 3.47 7.12 10.94
C ALA A 424 2.40 8.22 10.85
N GLN A 425 2.63 9.34 11.55
CA GLN A 425 1.80 10.53 11.40
C GLN A 425 1.91 11.08 9.97
N GLY A 426 0.77 11.23 9.30
CA GLY A 426 0.75 11.76 7.94
C GLY A 426 -0.59 11.57 7.25
N GLY A 427 -1.41 12.63 7.21
CA GLY A 427 -2.76 12.57 6.66
C GLY A 427 -2.84 12.15 5.19
N SER A 428 -2.04 12.78 4.33
CA SER A 428 -1.98 12.43 2.90
C SER A 428 -1.48 11.00 2.67
N SER A 429 -0.47 10.57 3.43
CA SER A 429 0.05 9.19 3.37
C SER A 429 -1.02 8.19 3.80
N MET A 430 -1.74 8.46 4.90
CA MET A 430 -2.84 7.60 5.37
C MET A 430 -3.92 7.44 4.28
N VAL A 431 -4.41 8.54 3.73
CA VAL A 431 -5.46 8.51 2.69
C VAL A 431 -4.98 7.80 1.42
N ALA A 432 -3.77 8.09 0.95
CA ALA A 432 -3.21 7.43 -0.24
C ALA A 432 -3.04 5.92 -0.03
N ASN A 433 -2.54 5.48 1.13
CA ASN A 433 -2.36 4.06 1.41
C ASN A 433 -3.69 3.31 1.55
N TRP A 434 -4.74 3.93 2.11
CA TRP A 434 -6.08 3.35 2.09
C TRP A 434 -6.71 3.31 0.69
N LEU A 435 -6.43 4.29 -0.17
CA LEU A 435 -6.81 4.23 -1.59
C LEU A 435 -6.09 3.07 -2.31
N LEU A 436 -4.80 2.86 -2.04
CA LEU A 436 -4.03 1.71 -2.54
C LEU A 436 -4.67 0.39 -2.10
N VAL A 437 -5.06 0.27 -0.82
CA VAL A 437 -5.75 -0.91 -0.28
C VAL A 437 -7.11 -1.12 -0.95
N ALA A 438 -7.89 -0.05 -1.18
CA ALA A 438 -9.16 -0.12 -1.90
C ALA A 438 -8.99 -0.71 -3.31
N LEU A 439 -7.98 -0.24 -4.05
CA LEU A 439 -7.67 -0.77 -5.38
C LEU A 439 -7.24 -2.24 -5.32
N LEU A 440 -6.38 -2.62 -4.37
CA LEU A 440 -6.00 -4.03 -4.17
C LEU A 440 -7.20 -4.92 -3.84
N VAL A 441 -8.11 -4.47 -2.97
CA VAL A 441 -9.37 -5.17 -2.65
C VAL A 441 -10.20 -5.39 -3.91
N LYS A 442 -10.32 -4.38 -4.79
CA LYS A 442 -11.09 -4.51 -6.05
C LYS A 442 -10.46 -5.46 -7.06
N VAL A 443 -9.13 -5.44 -7.20
CA VAL A 443 -8.44 -6.41 -8.07
C VAL A 443 -8.59 -7.82 -7.48
N SER A 444 -8.46 -7.97 -6.15
CA SER A 444 -8.58 -9.26 -5.47
C SER A 444 -9.98 -9.85 -5.55
N ASP A 445 -11.02 -9.01 -5.46
CA ASP A 445 -12.40 -9.40 -5.70
C ASP A 445 -12.55 -9.98 -7.11
N THR A 446 -12.04 -9.27 -8.13
CA THR A 446 -12.09 -9.74 -9.52
C THR A 446 -11.33 -11.06 -9.71
N ALA A 447 -10.17 -11.22 -9.06
CA ALA A 447 -9.34 -12.42 -9.14
C ALA A 447 -10.01 -13.67 -8.55
N ARG A 448 -10.92 -13.51 -7.58
CA ARG A 448 -11.56 -14.61 -6.84
C ARG A 448 -13.03 -14.80 -7.19
N ARG A 449 -13.57 -14.04 -8.15
CA ARG A 449 -14.96 -14.25 -8.59
C ARG A 449 -15.08 -15.64 -9.23
N PRO A 450 -16.11 -16.43 -8.87
CA PRO A 450 -16.41 -17.67 -9.57
C PRO A 450 -16.60 -17.41 -11.06
N LEU A 451 -16.09 -18.31 -11.90
CA LEU A 451 -16.39 -18.28 -13.33
C LEU A 451 -17.92 -18.40 -13.53
N PRO A 452 -18.50 -17.72 -14.52
CA PRO A 452 -19.90 -17.92 -14.88
C PRO A 452 -20.17 -19.41 -15.08
N ALA A 453 -21.30 -19.92 -14.59
CA ALA A 453 -21.70 -21.30 -14.85
C ALA A 453 -21.74 -21.51 -16.37
N PRO A 454 -21.29 -22.68 -16.89
CA PRO A 454 -21.43 -22.99 -18.30
C PRO A 454 -22.89 -22.77 -18.72
N SER A 455 -23.11 -22.15 -19.87
CA SER A 455 -24.46 -22.09 -20.45
C SER A 455 -25.05 -23.50 -20.44
N PRO A 456 -26.30 -23.70 -20.02
CA PRO A 456 -26.92 -25.02 -20.04
C PRO A 456 -26.72 -25.61 -21.44
N ASP A 457 -26.22 -26.84 -21.47
CA ASP A 457 -25.95 -27.53 -22.73
C ASP A 457 -27.29 -27.72 -23.46
N LEU A 458 -27.55 -26.85 -24.43
CA LEU A 458 -28.77 -26.88 -25.23
C LEU A 458 -28.84 -28.17 -26.07
N SER A 459 -27.74 -28.91 -26.23
CA SER A 459 -27.75 -30.22 -26.88
C SER A 459 -28.29 -31.35 -25.98
N ALA A 460 -28.28 -31.13 -24.66
CA ALA A 460 -28.89 -32.02 -23.67
C ALA A 460 -30.32 -31.60 -23.29
N ALA A 461 -30.81 -30.47 -23.81
CA ALA A 461 -32.21 -30.11 -23.71
C ALA A 461 -33.00 -31.07 -24.63
N GLU A 462 -33.76 -31.99 -24.05
CA GLU A 462 -34.74 -32.78 -24.82
C GLU A 462 -35.60 -31.82 -25.64
N THR A 463 -35.60 -31.99 -26.96
CA THR A 463 -36.46 -31.25 -27.89
C THR A 463 -37.90 -31.39 -27.42
N GLN A 464 -38.41 -30.43 -26.66
CA GLN A 464 -39.83 -30.37 -26.33
C GLN A 464 -40.58 -30.07 -27.62
N ILE A 465 -41.18 -31.12 -28.19
CA ILE A 465 -42.16 -30.98 -29.26
C ILE A 465 -43.35 -30.25 -28.63
N VAL A 466 -43.41 -28.94 -28.81
CA VAL A 466 -44.61 -28.14 -28.56
C VAL A 466 -45.63 -28.59 -29.60
N ARG A 467 -46.50 -29.53 -29.23
CA ARG A 467 -47.68 -29.85 -30.03
C ARG A 467 -48.51 -28.58 -30.12
N THR A 468 -48.55 -27.97 -31.31
CA THR A 468 -49.43 -26.84 -31.54
C THR A 468 -50.87 -27.33 -31.57
N ARG A 469 -51.83 -26.46 -31.27
CA ARG A 469 -53.27 -26.79 -31.18
C ARG A 469 -53.83 -27.48 -32.45
N ALA A 470 -53.13 -27.40 -33.58
CA ALA A 470 -53.44 -28.09 -34.82
C ALA A 470 -53.19 -29.61 -34.74
N ASP A 471 -52.11 -30.06 -34.08
CA ASP A 471 -51.74 -31.49 -34.00
C ASP A 471 -52.69 -32.31 -33.11
N VAL A 472 -53.34 -31.66 -32.14
CA VAL A 472 -54.35 -32.28 -31.26
C VAL A 472 -55.71 -32.38 -31.94
N ALA A 473 -55.97 -31.53 -32.95
CA ALA A 473 -57.21 -31.59 -33.73
C ALA A 473 -57.16 -32.74 -34.75
N ASP A 474 -56.01 -33.00 -35.38
CA ASP A 474 -55.85 -34.04 -36.39
C ASP A 474 -55.91 -35.46 -35.80
N SER A 475 -55.44 -35.66 -34.56
CA SER A 475 -55.55 -36.97 -33.88
C SER A 475 -56.98 -37.32 -33.44
N ARG A 476 -57.91 -36.35 -33.43
CA ARG A 476 -59.32 -36.56 -33.10
C ARG A 476 -60.22 -36.72 -34.34
N ALA A 477 -59.68 -36.49 -35.54
CA ALA A 477 -60.43 -36.51 -36.79
C ALA A 477 -60.38 -37.85 -37.55
N ARG A 478 -59.70 -38.88 -37.03
CA ARG A 478 -59.79 -40.23 -37.61
C ARG A 478 -61.08 -40.93 -37.13
N PRO A 479 -62.05 -41.21 -38.02
CA PRO A 479 -63.20 -42.01 -37.65
C PRO A 479 -62.75 -43.46 -37.49
N SER A 480 -63.12 -44.07 -36.36
CA SER A 480 -63.16 -45.53 -36.21
C SER A 480 -64.21 -46.08 -37.17
N GLY A 481 -63.82 -46.32 -38.42
CA GLY A 481 -64.63 -46.99 -39.43
C GLY A 481 -64.71 -48.48 -39.15
N SER A 482 -65.91 -48.88 -38.72
CA SER A 482 -66.63 -50.17 -38.82
C SER A 482 -65.87 -51.49 -39.07
N PRO A 483 -66.29 -52.58 -38.37
CA PRO A 483 -65.83 -53.94 -38.64
C PRO A 483 -66.38 -54.46 -39.98
N ALA A 484 -65.67 -55.40 -40.59
CA ALA A 484 -66.13 -56.23 -41.69
C ALA A 484 -65.98 -57.71 -41.27
N PRO A 485 -66.81 -58.62 -41.84
CA PRO A 485 -67.26 -59.87 -41.22
C PRO A 485 -66.24 -61.00 -41.14
#